data_AF-A0A428U8Z5-F1
#
_entry.id   AF-A0A428U8Z5-F1
#
_cell.length_a   1.000
_cell.length_b   1.000
_cell.length_c   1.000
_cell.angle_alpha   90.00
_cell.angle_beta   90.00
_cell.angle_gamma   90.00
#
_symmetry.space_group_name_H-M   'P 1'
#
loop_
_entity.id
_entity.type
_entity.pdbx_description
1 polymer ?
#
loop_
_entity_poly.entity_id
_entity_poly.type
_entity_poly.pdbx_seq_one_letter_code
_entity_poly.pdbx_strand_id
1 'polypeptide(L)'
;MISISVYSPDQGKEENKASLGKAARCSWYPDLPDPTFQILELEDEHLDPRHILPYSACMFGGKDGELLPYLTEIIVWIQPLRLPQVSTYCSEEVPRVCAVEFHYSSSEKGDIQSMLLGRVPELDCQRYQISIDGPNGERIDGVKAKYEKSHSPSGFVVTGFTFQTSHGRSLHAPEEGVGRILRNVETYYPTQGIPIGFFAALSHHDGFQNTGLLCIPYEAL
;
A
#
# COMPACT_ATOMS: atom_id res chain seq x y z
N MET A 1 -42.83 15.21 -10.97
CA MET A 1 -42.29 14.32 -9.93
C MET A 1 -41.97 13.01 -10.63
N ILE A 2 -40.70 12.81 -11.01
CA ILE A 2 -40.29 11.66 -11.84
C ILE A 2 -39.78 10.59 -10.87
N SER A 3 -40.49 9.46 -10.83
CA SER A 3 -40.10 8.25 -10.11
C SER A 3 -39.05 7.52 -10.94
N ILE A 4 -37.86 7.35 -10.38
CA ILE A 4 -36.81 6.50 -10.95
C ILE A 4 -36.90 5.17 -10.22
N SER A 5 -37.37 4.15 -10.93
CA SER A 5 -37.34 2.75 -10.53
C SER A 5 -35.89 2.26 -10.47
N VAL A 6 -35.43 1.92 -9.27
CA VAL A 6 -34.14 1.26 -9.05
C VAL A 6 -34.26 -0.17 -9.55
N TYR A 7 -33.64 -0.48 -10.68
CA TYR A 7 -33.41 -1.86 -11.09
C TYR A 7 -32.44 -2.49 -10.08
N SER A 8 -32.90 -3.52 -9.38
CA SER A 8 -32.07 -4.38 -8.52
C SER A 8 -31.16 -5.22 -9.43
N PRO A 9 -29.82 -5.09 -9.33
CA PRO A 9 -28.89 -5.89 -10.10
C PRO A 9 -28.41 -7.10 -9.29
N ASP A 10 -29.35 -7.93 -8.82
CA ASP A 10 -29.04 -9.14 -8.04
C ASP A 10 -29.14 -10.45 -8.85
N GLN A 11 -28.95 -10.39 -10.17
CA GLN A 11 -28.87 -11.60 -11.00
C GLN A 11 -27.61 -11.55 -11.87
N GLY A 12 -26.48 -11.93 -11.27
CA GLY A 12 -25.22 -12.12 -12.00
C GLY A 12 -23.91 -11.93 -11.21
N LYS A 13 -23.95 -11.58 -9.91
CA LYS A 13 -22.75 -11.23 -9.11
C LYS A 13 -22.45 -12.14 -7.92
N GLU A 14 -22.70 -13.45 -8.03
CA GLU A 14 -22.28 -14.40 -6.98
C GLU A 14 -20.96 -15.14 -7.28
N GLU A 15 -20.46 -15.08 -8.52
CA GLU A 15 -19.23 -15.78 -8.91
C GLU A 15 -18.03 -14.84 -8.95
N ASN A 16 -17.62 -14.30 -7.79
CA ASN A 16 -16.21 -13.93 -7.49
C ASN A 16 -16.00 -13.36 -6.07
N LYS A 17 -16.86 -13.68 -5.10
CA LYS A 17 -16.68 -13.19 -3.72
C LYS A 17 -15.53 -13.87 -2.95
N ALA A 18 -14.92 -14.92 -3.51
CA ALA A 18 -13.89 -15.71 -2.84
C ALA A 18 -12.45 -15.18 -3.02
N SER A 19 -12.22 -14.24 -3.94
CA SER A 19 -10.88 -13.75 -4.31
C SER A 19 -10.57 -12.31 -3.83
N LEU A 20 -11.52 -11.66 -3.16
CA LEU A 20 -11.44 -10.23 -2.83
C LEU A 20 -10.72 -9.89 -1.51
N GLY A 21 -10.17 -10.89 -0.81
CA GLY A 21 -9.50 -10.68 0.48
C GLY A 21 -10.42 -10.15 1.60
N LYS A 22 -9.87 -9.91 2.80
CA LYS A 22 -10.53 -9.25 3.93
C LYS A 22 -10.78 -7.75 3.70
N ALA A 23 -9.86 -7.02 3.05
CA ALA A 23 -9.93 -5.59 2.80
C ALA A 23 -11.14 -5.19 1.94
N ALA A 24 -11.64 -6.07 1.06
CA ALA A 24 -12.89 -5.81 0.34
C ALA A 24 -14.12 -5.70 1.23
N ARG A 25 -14.05 -6.15 2.49
CA ARG A 25 -15.13 -6.01 3.48
C ARG A 25 -14.99 -4.75 4.35
N CYS A 26 -13.96 -3.94 4.10
CA CYS A 26 -13.66 -2.74 4.86
C CYS A 26 -14.13 -1.47 4.13
N SER A 27 -14.12 -0.34 4.86
CA SER A 27 -14.38 0.98 4.27
C SER A 27 -13.19 1.45 3.44
N TRP A 28 -13.46 2.01 2.26
CA TRP A 28 -12.46 2.60 1.35
C TRP A 28 -12.69 4.09 1.16
N TYR A 29 -11.63 4.84 0.88
CA TYR A 29 -11.68 6.25 0.53
C TYR A 29 -10.59 6.59 -0.51
N PRO A 30 -10.86 7.48 -1.49
CA PRO A 30 -12.14 8.15 -1.74
C PRO A 30 -13.21 7.22 -2.33
N ASP A 31 -12.79 6.22 -3.12
CA ASP A 31 -13.67 5.31 -3.84
C ASP A 31 -13.30 3.85 -3.56
N LEU A 32 -14.27 2.96 -3.73
CA LEU A 32 -14.04 1.52 -3.69
C LEU A 32 -13.21 1.09 -4.92
N PRO A 33 -12.23 0.19 -4.76
CA PRO A 33 -11.51 -0.37 -5.90
C PRO A 33 -12.48 -1.16 -6.80
N ASP A 34 -12.16 -1.24 -8.09
CA ASP A 34 -12.95 -2.00 -9.05
C ASP A 34 -13.04 -3.47 -8.57
N PRO A 35 -14.24 -4.06 -8.49
CA PRO A 35 -14.43 -5.43 -8.02
C PRO A 35 -13.78 -6.49 -8.93
N THR A 36 -13.33 -6.13 -10.12
CA THR A 36 -12.56 -7.02 -11.02
C THR A 36 -11.09 -7.14 -10.60
N PHE A 37 -10.60 -6.26 -9.72
CA PHE A 37 -9.24 -6.34 -9.22
C PHE A 37 -9.11 -7.40 -8.12
N GLN A 38 -8.05 -8.18 -8.20
CA GLN A 38 -7.63 -9.05 -7.12
C GLN A 38 -6.92 -8.22 -6.05
N ILE A 39 -7.30 -8.43 -4.78
CA ILE A 39 -6.65 -7.80 -3.63
C ILE A 39 -5.69 -8.83 -3.02
N LEU A 40 -4.38 -8.54 -3.13
CA LEU A 40 -3.34 -9.31 -2.48
C LEU A 40 -3.00 -8.61 -1.16
N GLU A 41 -3.49 -9.14 -0.05
CA GLU A 41 -3.32 -8.57 1.29
C GLU A 41 -2.77 -9.57 2.30
N LEU A 42 -2.45 -9.07 3.49
CA LEU A 42 -2.06 -9.87 4.64
C LEU A 42 -3.21 -10.75 5.13
N GLU A 43 -3.00 -12.06 5.17
CA GLU A 43 -4.01 -13.01 5.63
C GLU A 43 -4.19 -13.01 7.16
N ASP A 44 -3.19 -12.60 7.95
CA ASP A 44 -3.10 -13.07 9.35
C ASP A 44 -3.31 -12.03 10.46
N GLU A 45 -4.10 -10.97 10.24
CA GLU A 45 -4.39 -10.04 11.36
C GLU A 45 -5.86 -9.66 11.52
N HIS A 46 -6.30 -9.69 12.79
CA HIS A 46 -7.53 -9.04 13.24
C HIS A 46 -7.26 -7.55 13.43
N LEU A 47 -7.36 -6.80 12.34
CA LEU A 47 -7.43 -5.34 12.42
C LEU A 47 -8.72 -4.97 13.14
N ASP A 48 -8.65 -4.21 14.23
CA ASP A 48 -9.84 -3.61 14.82
C ASP A 48 -10.27 -2.43 13.93
N PRO A 49 -11.45 -2.49 13.28
CA PRO A 49 -11.90 -1.43 12.38
C PRO A 49 -12.05 -0.08 13.07
N ARG A 50 -12.17 -0.05 14.41
CA ARG A 50 -12.28 1.19 15.20
C ARG A 50 -10.96 1.94 15.34
N HIS A 51 -9.84 1.31 14.99
CA HIS A 51 -8.50 1.85 15.15
C HIS A 51 -7.80 2.15 13.82
N ILE A 52 -8.47 1.88 12.70
CA ILE A 52 -7.96 2.13 11.35
C ILE A 52 -8.82 3.18 10.62
N LEU A 53 -8.15 4.00 9.84
CA LEU A 53 -8.76 4.84 8.82
C LEU A 53 -9.27 3.97 7.67
N PRO A 54 -10.18 4.49 6.82
CA PRO A 54 -10.54 3.84 5.58
C PRO A 54 -9.30 3.47 4.77
N TYR A 55 -9.39 2.36 4.06
CA TYR A 55 -8.34 1.94 3.13
C TYR A 55 -8.22 2.96 2.00
N SER A 56 -6.98 3.29 1.65
CA SER A 56 -6.65 4.15 0.53
C SER A 56 -5.78 3.40 -0.45
N ALA A 57 -6.02 3.59 -1.74
CA ALA A 57 -5.19 3.02 -2.81
C ALA A 57 -4.53 4.11 -3.65
N CYS A 58 -3.30 3.83 -4.07
CA CYS A 58 -2.69 4.48 -5.20
C CYS A 58 -2.67 3.49 -6.38
N MET A 59 -2.97 3.99 -7.57
CA MET A 59 -2.99 3.18 -8.79
C MET A 59 -1.75 3.51 -9.62
N PHE A 60 -1.23 2.54 -10.37
CA PHE A 60 -0.05 2.68 -11.24
C PHE A 60 -0.13 1.71 -12.44
N GLY A 61 0.59 2.03 -13.51
CA GLY A 61 0.83 1.09 -14.61
C GLY A 61 -0.20 1.18 -15.73
N GLY A 62 0.12 1.96 -16.77
CA GLY A 62 -0.55 1.87 -18.07
C GLY A 62 0.37 1.26 -19.12
N LYS A 63 -0.12 0.33 -19.93
CA LYS A 63 0.32 0.19 -21.33
C LYS A 63 -0.85 -0.44 -22.08
N ASP A 64 -1.51 0.39 -22.89
CA ASP A 64 -2.65 0.12 -23.78
C ASP A 64 -4.06 0.56 -23.29
N GLY A 65 -4.16 1.79 -22.75
CA GLY A 65 -5.47 2.48 -22.66
C GLY A 65 -5.65 3.51 -21.55
N GLU A 66 -4.73 4.48 -21.45
CA GLU A 66 -4.91 5.86 -20.95
C GLU A 66 -5.81 6.17 -19.73
N LEU A 67 -5.72 5.40 -18.63
CA LEU A 67 -6.42 5.78 -17.39
C LEU A 67 -5.51 6.03 -16.19
N LEU A 68 -4.24 5.61 -16.22
CA LEU A 68 -3.33 5.75 -15.09
C LEU A 68 -1.96 6.30 -15.52
N PRO A 69 -1.42 7.31 -14.82
CA PRO A 69 -0.16 7.92 -15.20
C PRO A 69 1.03 6.96 -14.90
N TYR A 70 2.13 7.10 -15.64
CA TYR A 70 3.30 6.24 -15.44
C TYR A 70 3.95 6.55 -14.10
N LEU A 71 4.20 5.53 -13.29
CA LEU A 71 4.97 5.68 -12.06
C LEU A 71 6.42 6.02 -12.39
N THR A 72 6.95 7.09 -11.81
CA THR A 72 8.30 7.62 -12.07
C THR A 72 9.20 7.63 -10.85
N GLU A 73 8.65 7.66 -9.64
CA GLU A 73 9.41 7.54 -8.41
C GLU A 73 8.57 6.92 -7.29
N ILE A 74 9.22 6.14 -6.42
CA ILE A 74 8.66 5.69 -5.15
C ILE A 74 9.55 6.26 -4.05
N ILE A 75 8.94 6.87 -3.04
CA ILE A 75 9.61 7.40 -1.85
C ILE A 75 9.01 6.74 -0.61
N VAL A 76 9.86 6.22 0.26
CA VAL A 76 9.47 5.67 1.56
C VAL A 76 10.09 6.53 2.65
N TRP A 77 9.24 7.04 3.54
CA TRP A 77 9.64 7.83 4.70
C TRP A 77 9.60 6.97 5.96
N ILE A 78 10.73 6.90 6.65
CA ILE A 78 10.88 6.11 7.85
C ILE A 78 11.27 7.02 9.01
N GLN A 79 10.46 7.00 10.05
CA GLN A 79 10.83 7.58 11.33
C GLN A 79 11.86 6.64 11.98
N PRO A 80 13.12 7.09 12.19
CA PRO A 80 14.14 6.29 12.83
C PRO A 80 13.79 6.08 14.30
N LEU A 81 14.42 5.07 14.90
CA LEU A 81 14.38 4.81 16.33
C LEU A 81 14.72 6.08 17.12
N ARG A 82 13.77 6.63 17.90
CA ARG A 82 14.15 7.59 18.95
C ARG A 82 14.51 6.82 20.21
N LEU A 83 15.68 7.13 20.76
CA LEU A 83 16.00 6.71 22.13
C LEU A 83 15.02 7.43 23.07
N PRO A 84 14.46 6.75 24.09
CA PRO A 84 13.47 7.35 24.96
C PRO A 84 14.09 8.56 25.66
N GLN A 85 13.61 9.76 25.33
CA GLN A 85 13.87 10.94 26.14
C GLN A 85 13.02 10.80 27.40
N VAL A 86 13.66 10.33 28.48
CA VAL A 86 13.25 10.42 29.90
C VAL A 86 11.74 10.62 30.09
N SER A 87 10.94 9.60 29.78
CA SER A 87 9.56 9.55 30.23
C SER A 87 9.22 8.13 30.64
N THR A 88 8.56 8.04 31.79
CA THR A 88 8.49 6.87 32.67
C THR A 88 7.45 5.85 32.24
N TYR A 89 7.07 5.81 30.96
CA TYR A 89 6.14 4.84 30.41
C TYR A 89 6.61 4.37 29.04
N CYS A 90 6.96 3.08 28.97
CA CYS A 90 6.95 2.13 27.83
C CYS A 90 7.19 2.69 26.42
N SER A 91 8.03 2.16 25.54
CA SER A 91 8.70 0.87 25.35
C SER A 91 9.72 1.09 24.22
N GLU A 92 10.62 0.15 23.95
CA GLU A 92 11.51 0.18 22.77
C GLU A 92 10.76 0.73 21.54
N GLU A 93 11.11 1.93 21.09
CA GLU A 93 10.58 2.44 19.84
C GLU A 93 11.15 1.55 18.74
N VAL A 94 10.40 1.27 17.70
CA VAL A 94 10.87 0.51 16.53
C VAL A 94 10.79 1.50 15.38
N PRO A 95 11.71 1.51 14.40
CA PRO A 95 11.56 2.35 13.22
C PRO A 95 10.20 2.09 12.56
N ARG A 96 9.52 3.15 12.15
CA ARG A 96 8.17 3.06 11.57
C ARG A 96 8.15 3.70 10.20
N VAL A 97 7.53 3.02 9.24
CA VAL A 97 7.19 3.68 7.98
C VAL A 97 6.03 4.64 8.27
N CYS A 98 6.26 5.94 8.07
CA CYS A 98 5.27 6.98 8.33
C CYS A 98 4.54 7.42 7.05
N ALA A 99 5.21 7.33 5.90
CA ALA A 99 4.58 7.57 4.62
C ALA A 99 5.24 6.82 3.47
N VAL A 100 4.45 6.58 2.42
CA VAL A 100 4.92 6.15 1.11
C VAL A 100 4.33 7.11 0.08
N GLU A 101 5.18 7.66 -0.77
CA GLU A 101 4.79 8.59 -1.83
C GLU A 101 5.10 7.98 -3.19
N PHE A 102 4.15 8.10 -4.11
CA PHE A 102 4.27 7.63 -5.48
C PHE A 102 4.19 8.84 -6.40
N HIS A 103 5.21 9.06 -7.23
CA HIS A 103 5.25 10.14 -8.21
C HIS A 103 4.92 9.61 -9.59
N TYR A 104 4.26 10.44 -10.37
CA TYR A 104 3.77 10.06 -11.67
C TYR A 104 4.25 11.02 -12.76
N SER A 105 4.42 10.50 -13.98
CA SER A 105 4.58 11.35 -15.15
C SER A 105 3.26 12.08 -15.41
N SER A 106 3.25 13.41 -15.37
CA SER A 106 2.09 14.20 -15.78
C SER A 106 1.87 14.02 -17.29
N SER A 107 0.70 13.49 -17.69
CA SER A 107 0.32 13.38 -19.10
C SER A 107 -0.44 14.62 -19.58
N GLU A 108 -1.19 15.32 -18.71
CA GLU A 108 -1.94 16.53 -19.04
C GLU A 108 -2.02 17.56 -17.90
N LYS A 109 -2.40 18.80 -18.23
CA LYS A 109 -2.55 19.93 -17.29
C LYS A 109 -3.70 19.67 -16.30
N GLY A 110 -3.38 19.28 -15.08
CA GLY A 110 -4.33 19.02 -13.99
C GLY A 110 -4.12 17.67 -13.28
N ASP A 111 -3.20 16.85 -13.78
CA ASP A 111 -2.94 15.50 -13.28
C ASP A 111 -2.34 15.46 -11.86
N ILE A 112 -2.68 14.40 -11.13
CA ILE A 112 -2.05 14.02 -9.87
C ILE A 112 -0.56 13.74 -10.14
N GLN A 113 0.31 14.64 -9.67
CA GLN A 113 1.76 14.51 -9.81
C GLN A 113 2.36 13.56 -8.78
N SER A 114 1.75 13.50 -7.60
CA SER A 114 2.11 12.51 -6.58
C SER A 114 0.92 12.13 -5.71
N MET A 115 0.97 10.93 -5.16
CA MET A 115 0.03 10.45 -4.15
C MET A 115 0.81 10.02 -2.91
N LEU A 116 0.49 10.64 -1.78
CA LEU A 116 1.07 10.34 -0.47
C LEU A 116 0.10 9.48 0.34
N LEU A 117 0.55 8.28 0.72
CA LEU A 117 -0.12 7.45 1.72
C LEU A 117 0.61 7.62 3.05
N GLY A 118 -0.14 7.97 4.10
CA GLY A 118 0.43 8.29 5.41
C GLY A 118 0.72 9.78 5.57
N ARG A 119 1.55 10.12 6.55
CA ARG A 119 1.93 11.50 6.85
C ARG A 119 3.44 11.55 7.03
N VAL A 120 4.08 12.52 6.39
CA VAL A 120 5.49 12.84 6.64
C VAL A 120 5.57 13.76 7.87
N PRO A 121 6.13 13.32 9.00
CA PRO A 121 6.39 14.16 10.16
C PRO A 121 7.35 15.30 9.83
N GLU A 122 7.16 16.46 10.46
CA GLU A 122 8.01 17.65 10.25
C GLU A 122 9.47 17.47 10.75
N LEU A 123 9.74 16.47 11.60
CA LEU A 123 11.04 16.26 12.22
C LEU A 123 11.49 14.79 12.14
N ASP A 124 12.78 14.60 11.83
CA ASP A 124 13.52 13.34 11.84
C ASP A 124 12.88 12.19 11.05
N CYS A 125 12.78 12.31 9.74
CA CYS A 125 12.44 11.17 8.87
C CYS A 125 13.53 10.91 7.85
N GLN A 126 13.90 9.64 7.73
CA GLN A 126 14.80 9.16 6.70
C GLN A 126 14.01 8.94 5.41
N ARG A 127 14.52 9.46 4.30
CA ARG A 127 13.93 9.35 2.97
C ARG A 127 14.67 8.30 2.17
N TYR A 128 13.96 7.28 1.73
CA TYR A 128 14.45 6.25 0.82
C TYR A 128 13.72 6.40 -0.51
N GLN A 129 14.39 6.31 -1.65
CA GLN A 129 13.76 6.50 -2.94
C GLN A 129 14.31 5.59 -4.04
N ILE A 130 13.47 5.30 -5.03
CA ILE A 130 13.87 4.70 -6.30
C ILE A 130 13.13 5.39 -7.44
N SER A 131 13.88 5.81 -8.46
CA SER A 131 13.28 6.27 -9.73
C SER A 131 12.85 5.04 -10.54
N ILE A 132 11.70 5.11 -11.20
CA ILE A 132 11.09 4.04 -12.01
C ILE A 132 11.01 4.52 -13.46
N ASP A 133 11.44 3.69 -14.40
CA ASP A 133 11.32 3.97 -15.83
C ASP A 133 9.94 3.55 -16.37
N GLY A 134 8.91 4.16 -15.78
CA GLY A 134 7.51 3.93 -16.14
C GLY A 134 7.22 4.07 -17.64
N PRO A 135 7.69 5.14 -18.33
CA PRO A 135 7.48 5.32 -19.76
C PRO A 135 8.02 4.17 -20.62
N ASN A 136 9.14 3.54 -20.23
CA ASN A 136 9.70 2.41 -20.97
C ASN A 136 9.18 1.04 -20.52
N GLY A 137 8.19 0.99 -19.64
CA GLY A 137 7.53 -0.25 -19.24
C GLY A 137 8.01 -0.86 -17.94
N GLU A 138 8.84 -0.17 -17.15
CA GLU A 138 9.19 -0.64 -15.82
C GLU A 138 7.98 -0.55 -14.88
N ARG A 139 7.67 -1.64 -14.18
CA ARG A 139 6.52 -1.74 -13.27
C ARG A 139 6.95 -2.31 -11.94
N ILE A 140 6.16 -2.06 -10.90
CA ILE A 140 6.26 -2.81 -9.64
C ILE A 140 5.76 -4.22 -9.94
N ASP A 141 6.57 -5.23 -9.65
CA ASP A 141 6.22 -6.65 -9.80
C ASP A 141 6.26 -7.42 -8.47
N GLY A 142 6.76 -6.78 -7.41
CA GLY A 142 6.72 -7.32 -6.08
C GLY A 142 6.84 -6.26 -5.01
N VAL A 143 6.16 -6.49 -3.89
CA VAL A 143 6.32 -5.69 -2.68
C VAL A 143 6.60 -6.62 -1.52
N LYS A 144 7.50 -6.23 -0.62
CA LYS A 144 7.63 -6.86 0.69
C LYS A 144 7.39 -5.83 1.77
N ALA A 145 6.65 -6.20 2.80
CA ALA A 145 6.43 -5.37 3.96
C ALA A 145 7.01 -6.08 5.19
N LYS A 146 7.72 -5.32 6.02
CA LYS A 146 8.35 -5.78 7.25
C LYS A 146 7.50 -5.32 8.42
N TYR A 147 7.13 -6.24 9.30
CA TYR A 147 6.29 -5.95 10.46
C TYR A 147 7.04 -6.26 11.75
N GLU A 148 6.83 -5.41 12.75
CA GLU A 148 7.20 -5.73 14.12
C GLU A 148 6.01 -5.57 15.05
N LYS A 149 5.97 -6.41 16.08
CA LYS A 149 4.93 -6.36 17.10
C LYS A 149 5.10 -5.06 17.89
N SER A 150 4.07 -4.21 17.82
CA SER A 150 4.01 -2.97 18.56
C SER A 150 3.33 -3.22 19.91
N HIS A 151 3.72 -2.47 20.94
CA HIS A 151 3.00 -2.44 22.22
C HIS A 151 1.70 -1.61 22.13
N SER A 152 1.40 -1.04 20.95
CA SER A 152 0.14 -0.33 20.69
C SER A 152 -1.06 -1.28 20.65
N PRO A 153 -2.29 -0.77 20.90
CA PRO A 153 -3.52 -1.56 20.82
C PRO A 153 -3.73 -2.24 19.46
N SER A 154 -3.05 -1.74 18.43
CA SER A 154 -3.12 -2.20 17.06
C SER A 154 -2.19 -3.39 16.73
N GLY A 155 -1.38 -3.87 17.68
CA GLY A 155 -0.66 -5.14 17.60
C GLY A 155 0.62 -5.14 16.78
N PHE A 156 0.63 -4.51 15.60
CA PHE A 156 1.77 -4.49 14.68
C PHE A 156 1.98 -3.14 14.00
N VAL A 157 3.20 -2.91 13.52
CA VAL A 157 3.57 -1.72 12.76
C VAL A 157 4.48 -2.10 11.61
N VAL A 158 4.27 -1.48 10.45
CA VAL A 158 5.19 -1.61 9.32
C VAL A 158 6.48 -0.85 9.63
N THR A 159 7.59 -1.56 9.58
CA THR A 159 8.94 -1.05 9.87
C THR A 159 9.78 -0.86 8.62
N GLY A 160 9.35 -1.44 7.49
CA GLY A 160 10.01 -1.26 6.22
C GLY A 160 9.26 -1.83 5.04
N PHE A 161 9.65 -1.38 3.85
CA PHE A 161 9.21 -1.90 2.57
C PHE A 161 10.39 -2.32 1.70
N THR A 162 10.15 -3.31 0.85
CA THR A 162 10.96 -3.57 -0.33
C THR A 162 10.07 -3.51 -1.56
N PHE A 163 10.34 -2.58 -2.46
CA PHE A 163 9.67 -2.51 -3.76
C PHE A 163 10.59 -3.12 -4.81
N GLN A 164 10.08 -4.07 -5.58
CA GLN A 164 10.79 -4.72 -6.68
C GLN A 164 10.18 -4.30 -8.00
N THR A 165 11.02 -4.21 -9.03
CA THR A 165 10.62 -3.80 -10.36
C THR A 165 10.90 -4.88 -11.39
N SER A 166 10.10 -4.87 -12.47
CA SER A 166 10.24 -5.77 -13.62
C SER A 166 11.59 -5.65 -14.36
N HIS A 167 12.38 -4.62 -14.07
CA HIS A 167 13.75 -4.45 -14.57
C HIS A 167 14.82 -5.06 -13.64
N GLY A 168 14.41 -5.81 -12.61
CA GLY A 168 15.32 -6.44 -11.66
C GLY A 168 15.95 -5.47 -10.66
N ARG A 169 15.37 -4.28 -10.49
CA ARG A 169 15.81 -3.28 -9.50
C ARG A 169 14.96 -3.37 -8.25
N SER A 170 15.46 -2.85 -7.13
CA SER A 170 14.71 -2.83 -5.89
C SER A 170 15.08 -1.65 -4.99
N LEU A 171 14.07 -1.15 -4.28
CA LEU A 171 14.23 -0.24 -3.15
C LEU A 171 14.13 -1.03 -1.87
N HIS A 172 15.12 -0.92 -0.97
CA HIS A 172 15.06 -1.47 0.38
C HIS A 172 15.00 -0.32 1.38
N ALA A 173 13.89 -0.19 2.09
CA ALA A 173 13.66 0.86 3.07
C ALA A 173 13.21 0.24 4.41
N PRO A 174 14.02 0.27 5.48
CA PRO A 174 15.41 0.74 5.49
C PRO A 174 16.33 -0.24 4.73
N GLU A 175 17.55 0.19 4.44
CA GLU A 175 18.60 -0.69 3.91
C GLU A 175 18.78 -1.92 4.81
N GLU A 176 18.97 -3.10 4.20
CA GLU A 176 19.15 -4.33 4.96
C GLU A 176 20.51 -4.35 5.65
N GLY A 177 20.55 -3.96 6.92
CA GLY A 177 21.71 -4.12 7.77
C GLY A 177 21.95 -5.60 8.12
N VAL A 178 23.23 -6.01 8.11
CA VAL A 178 23.65 -7.31 8.64
C VAL A 178 23.37 -7.32 10.16
N GLY A 179 22.41 -8.13 10.62
CA GLY A 179 22.31 -8.50 12.04
C GLY A 179 20.98 -8.27 12.77
N ARG A 180 19.91 -7.79 12.12
CA ARG A 180 18.55 -7.87 12.70
C ARG A 180 17.74 -8.93 11.98
N ILE A 181 17.47 -10.04 12.66
CA ILE A 181 16.51 -11.05 12.20
C ILE A 181 15.12 -10.42 12.30
N LEU A 182 14.62 -9.92 11.17
CA LEU A 182 13.27 -9.42 11.03
C LEU A 182 12.31 -10.60 11.16
N ARG A 183 11.34 -10.52 12.08
CA ARG A 183 10.54 -11.68 12.48
C ARG A 183 9.38 -11.96 11.52
N ASN A 184 8.78 -10.93 10.92
CA ASN A 184 7.66 -11.07 9.99
C ASN A 184 7.95 -10.28 8.70
N VAL A 185 8.24 -10.98 7.61
CA VAL A 185 8.40 -10.40 6.27
C VAL A 185 7.34 -11.01 5.38
N GLU A 186 6.45 -10.16 4.89
CA GLU A 186 5.36 -10.58 4.02
C GLU A 186 5.65 -10.13 2.60
N THR A 187 5.33 -10.98 1.64
CA THR A 187 5.78 -10.83 0.27
C THR A 187 4.60 -10.95 -0.69
N TYR A 188 4.31 -9.86 -1.37
CA TYR A 188 3.31 -9.77 -2.42
C TYR A 188 4.00 -10.02 -3.76
N TYR A 189 4.05 -11.29 -4.19
CA TYR A 189 4.37 -11.65 -5.58
C TYR A 189 3.08 -12.12 -6.26
N PRO A 190 2.53 -11.32 -7.17
CA PRO A 190 1.39 -11.76 -7.96
C PRO A 190 1.85 -12.91 -8.85
N THR A 191 1.39 -14.12 -8.56
CA THR A 191 1.61 -15.29 -9.41
C THR A 191 0.55 -15.40 -10.51
N GLN A 192 -0.53 -14.62 -10.41
CA GLN A 192 -1.73 -14.74 -11.23
C GLN A 192 -2.28 -13.39 -11.76
N GLY A 193 -1.48 -12.32 -11.74
CA GLY A 193 -1.93 -11.03 -12.26
C GLY A 193 -0.85 -9.95 -12.38
N ILE A 194 -1.24 -8.78 -12.86
CA ILE A 194 -0.38 -7.61 -13.04
C ILE A 194 -0.68 -6.60 -11.92
N PRO A 195 0.29 -6.18 -11.09
CA PRO A 195 0.11 -5.09 -10.14
C PRO A 195 -0.26 -3.79 -10.84
N ILE A 196 -1.39 -3.22 -10.41
CA ILE A 196 -1.89 -1.94 -10.91
C ILE A 196 -2.16 -0.94 -9.79
N GLY A 197 -1.89 -1.31 -8.54
CA GLY A 197 -2.03 -0.42 -7.42
C GLY A 197 -1.46 -0.97 -6.14
N PHE A 198 -1.23 -0.08 -5.19
CA PHE A 198 -0.85 -0.39 -3.82
C PHE A 198 -1.88 0.23 -2.89
N PHE A 199 -2.33 -0.51 -1.90
CA PHE A 199 -3.27 0.01 -0.91
C PHE A 199 -2.67 -0.04 0.49
N ALA A 200 -3.22 0.79 1.36
CA ALA A 200 -2.87 0.84 2.77
C ALA A 200 -4.08 1.15 3.64
N ALA A 201 -4.14 0.50 4.80
CA ALA A 201 -4.91 0.94 5.96
C ALA A 201 -3.96 1.58 6.96
N LEU A 202 -4.26 2.83 7.31
CA LEU A 202 -3.49 3.62 8.28
C LEU A 202 -4.20 3.61 9.63
N SER A 203 -3.46 3.73 10.72
CA SER A 203 -4.04 4.03 12.04
C SER A 203 -4.20 5.53 12.24
N HIS A 204 -5.03 5.92 13.20
CA HIS A 204 -5.12 7.31 13.67
C HIS A 204 -3.81 7.86 14.29
N HIS A 205 -2.86 6.99 14.60
CA HIS A 205 -1.53 7.34 15.10
C HIS A 205 -0.47 7.34 13.97
N ASP A 206 -0.91 7.55 12.73
CA ASP A 206 -0.08 7.78 11.55
C ASP A 206 0.87 6.62 11.18
N GLY A 207 0.48 5.37 11.45
CA GLY A 207 1.24 4.17 11.07
C GLY A 207 0.45 3.19 10.20
N PHE A 208 1.11 2.58 9.21
CA PHE A 208 0.54 1.52 8.37
C PHE A 208 0.20 0.28 9.21
N GLN A 209 -1.04 -0.18 9.08
CA GLN A 209 -1.58 -1.35 9.79
C GLN A 209 -1.80 -2.53 8.85
N ASN A 210 -2.21 -2.26 7.61
CA ASN A 210 -2.33 -3.26 6.57
C ASN A 210 -1.93 -2.62 5.24
N THR A 211 -1.36 -3.41 4.36
CA THR A 211 -0.95 -2.98 3.02
C THR A 211 -1.06 -4.13 2.05
N GLY A 212 -1.03 -3.82 0.77
CA GLY A 212 -0.95 -4.86 -0.24
C GLY A 212 -1.02 -4.30 -1.65
N LEU A 213 -1.26 -5.20 -2.60
CA LEU A 213 -1.34 -4.88 -4.02
C LEU A 213 -2.75 -5.08 -4.55
N LEU A 214 -3.13 -4.22 -5.49
CA LEU A 214 -4.26 -4.42 -6.39
C LEU A 214 -3.72 -4.97 -7.70
N CYS A 215 -4.30 -6.06 -8.19
CA CYS A 215 -3.84 -6.74 -9.39
C CYS A 215 -4.97 -6.97 -10.39
N ILE A 216 -4.67 -6.85 -11.68
CA ILE A 216 -5.53 -7.38 -12.75
C ILE A 216 -5.18 -8.85 -12.94
N PRO A 217 -6.11 -9.80 -12.77
CA PRO A 217 -5.84 -11.22 -13.01
C PRO A 217 -5.43 -11.47 -14.47
N TYR A 218 -4.48 -12.39 -14.71
CA TYR A 218 -4.09 -12.76 -16.09
C TYR A 218 -5.24 -13.34 -16.91
N GLU A 219 -6.20 -13.98 -16.26
CA GLU A 219 -7.39 -14.55 -16.90
C GLU A 219 -8.38 -13.50 -17.42
N ALA A 220 -8.22 -12.24 -17.00
CA ALA A 220 -9.07 -11.11 -17.38
C ALA A 220 -8.46 -10.23 -18.49
N LEU A 221 -7.25 -10.54 -18.97
CA LEU A 221 -6.53 -9.88 -20.05
C LEU A 221 -6.70 -10.64 -21.38
#